data_AF-A0A432EYH9-F1
#
_entry.id   AF-A0A432EYH9-F1
#
_cell.length_a   1.000
_cell.length_b   1.000
_cell.length_c   1.000
_cell.angle_alpha   90.00
_cell.angle_beta   90.00
_cell.angle_gamma   90.00
#
_symmetry.space_group_name_H-M   'P 1'
#
loop_
_entity.id
_entity.type
_entity.pdbx_description
1 polymer ?
#
loop_
_entity_poly.entity_id
_entity_poly.type
_entity_poly.pdbx_seq_one_letter_code
_entity_poly.pdbx_strand_id
1 'polypeptide(L)'
;MDKRTFLKLLALGATGTAAGGLPFLMQNASAAEAMPKDFYKIPKKGQARILHTTDLHGQLLPVYFREPNVNLGVGEAFGRPPHIVGKKLLEYMKLPLDGPEAYAYTYLDFFNAAKKYGKTGGYAHIKTLLDSLRKQAGGR
;
A
#
# COMPACT_ATOMS: atom_id res chain seq x y z
N MET A 1 -42.33 -4.02 2.00
CA MET A 1 -41.77 -5.38 1.86
C MET A 1 -41.85 -6.05 3.22
N ASP A 2 -42.54 -7.18 3.33
CA ASP A 2 -42.90 -7.78 4.62
C ASP A 2 -41.75 -8.66 5.18
N LYS A 3 -41.59 -8.76 6.51
CA LYS A 3 -40.43 -9.44 7.15
C LYS A 3 -40.32 -10.91 6.72
N ARG A 4 -41.46 -11.57 6.51
CA ARG A 4 -41.54 -12.95 6.03
C ARG A 4 -41.11 -13.09 4.57
N THR A 5 -41.41 -12.09 3.74
CA THR A 5 -41.00 -12.06 2.33
C THR A 5 -39.49 -11.85 2.21
N PHE A 6 -38.91 -11.01 3.06
CA PHE A 6 -37.46 -10.81 3.12
C PHE A 6 -36.70 -12.08 3.54
N LEU A 7 -37.16 -12.78 4.59
CA LEU A 7 -36.54 -14.03 5.04
C LEU A 7 -36.67 -15.16 4.01
N LYS A 8 -37.79 -15.22 3.27
CA LYS A 8 -37.97 -16.17 2.18
C LYS A 8 -37.01 -15.91 1.01
N LEU A 9 -36.77 -14.64 0.64
CA LEU A 9 -35.79 -14.27 -0.38
C LEU A 9 -34.35 -14.61 0.05
N LEU A 10 -34.00 -14.37 1.32
CA LEU A 10 -32.69 -14.72 1.87
C LEU A 10 -32.47 -16.23 1.91
N ALA A 11 -33.49 -17.00 2.30
CA ALA A 11 -33.44 -18.45 2.35
C ALA A 11 -33.35 -19.09 0.94
N LEU A 12 -34.07 -18.54 -0.04
CA LEU A 12 -33.96 -18.96 -1.44
C LEU A 12 -32.59 -18.61 -2.05
N GLY A 13 -31.95 -17.52 -1.59
CA GLY A 13 -30.58 -17.18 -1.95
C GLY A 13 -29.53 -18.13 -1.34
N ALA A 14 -29.81 -18.70 -0.17
CA ALA A 14 -28.90 -19.61 0.53
C ALA A 14 -28.98 -21.07 0.05
N THR A 15 -30.10 -21.49 -0.55
CA THR A 15 -30.29 -22.87 -1.06
C THR A 15 -30.02 -23.02 -2.56
N GLY A 16 -29.73 -21.91 -3.26
CA GLY A 16 -29.43 -21.88 -4.71
C GLY A 16 -27.95 -21.99 -5.10
N THR A 17 -27.03 -22.26 -4.18
CA THR A 17 -25.59 -22.35 -4.48
C THR A 17 -25.08 -23.79 -4.45
N ALA A 18 -25.67 -24.66 -5.26
CA ALA A 18 -25.03 -25.86 -5.74
C ALA A 18 -24.80 -25.67 -7.24
N ALA A 19 -23.53 -25.52 -7.63
CA ALA A 19 -23.03 -25.43 -9.01
C ALA A 19 -23.33 -24.13 -9.80
N GLY A 20 -22.44 -23.16 -9.65
CA GLY A 20 -22.13 -22.19 -10.72
C GLY A 20 -22.88 -20.86 -10.66
N GLY A 21 -22.14 -19.77 -10.45
CA GLY A 21 -22.55 -18.45 -10.95
C GLY A 21 -22.91 -17.38 -9.93
N LEU A 22 -21.99 -17.02 -9.01
CA LEU A 22 -21.86 -15.61 -8.59
C LEU A 22 -20.38 -15.14 -8.61
N PRO A 23 -19.70 -15.15 -9.77
CA PRO A 23 -18.42 -14.46 -9.90
C PRO A 23 -18.57 -12.93 -9.75
N PHE A 24 -19.78 -12.39 -9.96
CA PHE A 24 -20.01 -10.93 -9.98
C PHE A 24 -19.90 -10.25 -8.60
N LEU A 25 -20.22 -10.96 -7.50
CA LEU A 25 -20.11 -10.38 -6.15
C LEU A 25 -18.69 -10.48 -5.56
N MET A 26 -17.81 -11.30 -6.14
CA MET A 26 -16.40 -11.43 -5.73
C MET A 26 -15.41 -10.72 -6.68
N GLN A 27 -15.89 -10.18 -7.80
CA GLN A 27 -15.05 -9.55 -8.83
C GLN A 27 -14.52 -8.15 -8.48
N ASN A 28 -14.92 -7.56 -7.35
CA ASN A 28 -14.41 -6.24 -6.94
C ASN A 28 -13.15 -6.28 -6.07
N ALA A 29 -12.59 -7.47 -5.81
CA ALA A 29 -11.18 -7.55 -5.47
C ALA A 29 -10.42 -7.44 -6.79
N SER A 30 -10.19 -6.20 -7.27
CA SER A 30 -9.16 -5.95 -8.25
C SER A 30 -7.90 -6.62 -7.73
N ALA A 31 -7.49 -7.73 -8.35
CA ALA A 31 -6.26 -8.40 -8.03
C ALA A 31 -5.16 -7.37 -8.28
N ALA A 32 -4.69 -6.76 -7.19
CA ALA A 32 -3.52 -5.91 -7.21
C ALA A 32 -2.45 -6.69 -7.97
N GLU A 33 -1.96 -6.11 -9.06
CA GLU A 33 -0.87 -6.71 -9.84
C GLU A 33 0.22 -7.07 -8.84
N ALA A 34 0.53 -8.37 -8.70
CA ALA A 34 1.34 -8.84 -7.61
C ALA A 34 2.70 -8.13 -7.68
N MET A 35 3.06 -7.43 -6.61
CA MET A 35 4.37 -6.81 -6.48
C MET A 35 5.45 -7.82 -6.87
N PRO A 36 6.52 -7.40 -7.57
CA PRO A 36 7.61 -8.30 -7.95
C PRO A 36 8.06 -9.12 -6.73
N LYS A 37 8.16 -10.45 -6.89
CA LYS A 37 8.48 -11.37 -5.79
C LYS A 37 9.76 -11.01 -5.03
N ASP A 38 10.65 -10.29 -5.71
CA ASP A 38 11.97 -9.92 -5.21
C ASP A 38 12.06 -8.45 -4.77
N PHE A 39 10.96 -7.70 -4.76
CA PHE A 39 10.95 -6.27 -4.42
C PHE A 39 11.60 -5.97 -3.06
N TYR A 40 11.36 -6.83 -2.06
CA TYR A 40 11.94 -6.69 -0.72
C TYR A 40 13.22 -7.52 -0.49
N LYS A 41 13.81 -8.12 -1.54
CA LYS A 41 15.07 -8.86 -1.42
C LYS A 41 16.23 -7.90 -1.55
N ILE A 42 16.90 -7.65 -0.42
CA ILE A 42 18.03 -6.73 -0.35
C ILE A 42 19.31 -7.53 -0.05
N PRO A 43 20.37 -7.41 -0.87
CA PRO A 43 21.62 -8.12 -0.62
C PRO A 43 22.22 -7.72 0.72
N LYS A 44 22.88 -8.67 1.38
CA LYS A 44 23.63 -8.38 2.61
C LYS A 44 24.89 -7.61 2.24
N LYS A 45 24.94 -6.33 2.60
CA LYS A 45 26.10 -5.44 2.43
C LYS A 45 26.48 -4.86 3.79
N GLY A 46 27.77 -4.82 4.10
CA GLY A 46 28.29 -4.28 5.37
C GLY A 46 28.11 -5.21 6.58
N GLN A 47 28.43 -4.68 7.76
CA GLN A 47 28.45 -5.43 9.03
C GLN A 47 27.15 -5.30 9.84
N ALA A 48 26.40 -4.20 9.66
CA ALA A 48 25.17 -3.90 10.38
C ALA A 48 24.04 -3.56 9.40
N ARG A 49 22.79 -3.89 9.79
CA ARG A 49 21.56 -3.49 9.08
C ARG A 49 20.69 -2.71 10.05
N ILE A 50 20.41 -1.46 9.71
CA ILE A 50 19.50 -0.60 10.47
C ILE A 50 18.14 -0.63 9.78
N LEU A 51 17.11 -1.03 10.52
CA LEU A 51 15.71 -0.95 10.09
C LEU A 51 15.08 0.22 10.84
N HIS A 52 14.69 1.28 10.12
CA HIS A 52 14.18 2.51 10.71
C HIS A 52 12.76 2.78 10.23
N THR A 53 11.90 3.19 11.16
CA THR A 53 10.54 3.67 10.90
C THR A 53 10.28 4.82 11.86
N THR A 54 9.49 5.80 11.44
CA THR A 54 9.11 6.97 12.23
C THR A 54 7.63 7.30 12.03
N ASP A 55 7.10 8.18 12.89
CA ASP A 55 5.79 8.84 12.70
C ASP A 55 4.63 7.87 12.37
N LEU A 56 4.60 6.72 13.06
CA LEU A 56 3.55 5.72 12.86
C LEU A 56 2.16 6.22 13.29
N HIS A 57 2.09 7.28 14.11
CA HIS A 57 0.85 7.87 14.65
C HIS A 57 -0.14 6.84 15.25
N GLY A 58 0.34 5.70 15.75
CA GLY A 58 -0.52 4.63 16.26
C GLY A 58 -1.40 3.98 15.18
N GLN A 59 -1.02 4.06 13.91
CA GLN A 59 -1.78 3.51 12.78
C GLN A 59 -1.67 1.98 12.71
N LEU A 60 -2.47 1.30 13.55
CA LEU A 60 -2.43 -0.16 13.71
C LEU A 60 -2.90 -0.90 12.45
N LEU A 61 -3.91 -0.34 11.76
CA LEU A 61 -4.50 -0.91 10.54
C LEU A 61 -4.03 -0.17 9.28
N PRO A 62 -3.95 -0.83 8.12
CA PRO A 62 -3.58 -0.16 6.87
C PRO A 62 -4.51 0.99 6.49
N VAL A 63 -3.97 2.04 5.87
CA VAL A 63 -4.70 3.23 5.40
C VAL A 63 -4.28 3.66 4.01
N TYR A 64 -5.10 4.47 3.36
CA TYR A 64 -4.68 5.21 2.18
C TYR A 64 -4.00 6.50 2.63
N PHE A 65 -2.68 6.58 2.46
CA PHE A 65 -1.89 7.74 2.85
C PHE A 65 -1.37 8.44 1.59
N ARG A 66 -1.79 9.70 1.39
CA ARG A 66 -1.41 10.51 0.22
C ARG A 66 -0.46 11.61 0.64
N GLU A 67 0.67 11.70 -0.06
CA GLU A 67 1.64 12.78 0.12
C GLU A 67 1.07 14.16 -0.28
N PRO A 68 1.60 15.26 0.28
CA PRO A 68 1.13 16.60 -0.05
C PRO A 68 1.46 16.98 -1.49
N ASN A 69 0.55 17.72 -2.14
CA ASN A 69 0.80 18.27 -3.47
C ASN A 69 1.55 19.60 -3.48
N VAL A 70 1.66 20.24 -2.31
CA VAL A 70 2.41 21.48 -2.10
C VAL A 70 3.15 21.34 -0.78
N ASN A 71 4.46 21.61 -0.79
CA ASN A 71 5.25 21.78 0.42
C ASN A 71 6.19 22.96 0.19
N LEU A 72 6.07 24.02 0.98
CA LEU A 72 6.74 25.29 0.75
C LEU A 72 7.99 25.39 1.63
N GLY A 73 9.15 25.43 0.99
CA GLY A 73 10.43 25.77 1.63
C GLY A 73 10.74 27.25 1.43
N VAL A 74 11.23 27.91 2.47
CA VAL A 74 11.63 29.33 2.45
C VAL A 74 13.11 29.48 2.76
N GLY A 75 13.73 30.54 2.22
CA GLY A 75 15.16 30.80 2.40
C GLY A 75 16.02 29.62 1.96
N GLU A 76 16.90 29.17 2.85
CA GLU A 76 17.82 28.05 2.57
C GLU A 76 17.12 26.70 2.37
N ALA A 77 15.85 26.56 2.77
CA ALA A 77 15.08 25.34 2.59
C ALA A 77 14.45 25.24 1.18
N PHE A 78 14.50 26.31 0.38
CA PHE A 78 13.94 26.32 -0.97
C PHE A 78 14.59 25.26 -1.86
N GLY A 79 13.76 24.43 -2.51
CA GLY A 79 14.24 23.40 -3.43
C GLY A 79 15.03 22.27 -2.78
N ARG A 80 14.91 22.09 -1.46
CA ARG A 80 15.52 20.96 -0.72
C ARG A 80 14.44 20.04 -0.18
N PRO A 81 14.68 18.72 -0.08
CA PRO A 81 13.78 17.84 0.68
C PRO A 81 13.60 18.39 2.11
N PRO A 82 12.38 18.34 2.68
CA PRO A 82 11.16 17.72 2.16
C PRO A 82 10.30 18.63 1.23
N HIS A 83 10.77 19.82 0.87
CA HIS A 83 10.02 20.81 0.08
C HIS A 83 10.05 20.57 -1.45
N ILE A 84 10.52 19.40 -1.87
CA ILE A 84 10.41 18.92 -3.26
C ILE A 84 9.29 17.88 -3.29
N VAL A 85 8.30 18.08 -4.17
CA VAL A 85 7.12 17.20 -4.28
C VAL A 85 6.87 16.75 -5.73
N GLY A 86 6.08 15.68 -5.89
CA GLY A 86 5.62 15.20 -7.19
C GLY A 86 6.76 14.80 -8.13
N LYS A 87 6.66 15.21 -9.41
CA LYS A 87 7.63 14.81 -10.45
C LYS A 87 9.06 15.23 -10.13
N LYS A 88 9.23 16.41 -9.53
CA LYS A 88 10.55 16.91 -9.12
C LYS A 88 11.19 16.06 -8.04
N LEU A 89 10.39 15.48 -7.13
CA LEU A 89 10.89 14.59 -6.09
C LEU A 89 11.40 13.28 -6.71
N LEU A 90 10.62 12.71 -7.65
CA LEU A 90 11.00 11.48 -8.34
C LEU A 90 12.27 11.67 -9.16
N GLU A 91 12.40 12.79 -9.88
CA GLU A 91 13.61 13.16 -10.60
C GLU A 91 14.82 13.28 -9.66
N TYR A 92 14.67 14.01 -8.55
CA TYR A 92 15.73 14.17 -7.55
C TYR A 92 16.19 12.83 -6.95
N MET A 93 15.25 11.93 -6.66
CA MET A 93 15.51 10.61 -6.08
C MET A 93 15.89 9.55 -7.13
N LYS A 94 15.86 9.89 -8.43
CA LYS A 94 16.08 8.98 -9.55
C LYS A 94 15.12 7.79 -9.55
N LEU A 95 13.86 8.06 -9.25
CA LEU A 95 12.76 7.09 -9.22
C LEU A 95 11.90 7.19 -10.48
N PRO A 96 11.30 6.07 -10.94
CA PRO A 96 10.37 6.08 -12.06
C PRO A 96 9.11 6.90 -11.75
N LEU A 97 8.45 7.40 -12.80
CA LEU A 97 7.20 8.17 -12.70
C LEU A 97 6.01 7.29 -12.29
N ASP A 98 6.10 6.02 -12.62
CA ASP A 98 5.17 4.95 -12.30
C ASP A 98 5.81 3.94 -11.32
N GLY A 99 4.98 3.06 -10.78
CA GLY A 99 5.43 2.03 -9.84
C GLY A 99 5.06 2.29 -8.37
N PRO A 100 5.44 1.36 -7.48
CA PRO A 100 5.09 1.41 -6.07
C PRO A 100 5.78 2.57 -5.34
N GLU A 101 6.98 2.97 -5.75
CA GLU A 101 7.69 4.12 -5.17
C GLU A 101 7.00 5.44 -5.52
N ALA A 102 6.52 5.60 -6.76
CA ALA A 102 5.75 6.78 -7.15
C ALA A 102 4.45 6.92 -6.35
N TYR A 103 3.77 5.80 -6.06
CA TYR A 103 2.60 5.74 -5.19
C TYR A 103 2.93 6.09 -3.73
N ALA A 104 4.04 5.58 -3.22
CA ALA A 104 4.45 5.78 -1.83
C ALA A 104 4.96 7.20 -1.54
N TYR A 105 5.68 7.82 -2.49
CA TYR A 105 6.39 9.08 -2.25
C TYR A 105 5.74 10.30 -2.88
N THR A 106 4.66 10.14 -3.65
CA THR A 106 4.03 11.28 -4.31
C THR A 106 2.51 11.23 -4.30
N TYR A 107 1.92 12.39 -4.57
CA TYR A 107 0.49 12.53 -4.79
C TYR A 107 0.04 12.17 -6.22
N LEU A 108 0.99 11.85 -7.11
CA LEU A 108 0.73 11.66 -8.53
C LEU A 108 -0.11 10.40 -8.74
N ASP A 109 -1.18 10.53 -9.52
CA ASP A 109 -2.10 9.44 -9.88
C ASP A 109 -2.61 8.61 -8.67
N PHE A 110 -2.68 9.23 -7.49
CA PHE A 110 -2.94 8.52 -6.22
C PHE A 110 -4.21 7.67 -6.25
N PHE A 111 -5.28 8.14 -6.90
CA PHE A 111 -6.55 7.42 -6.95
C PHE A 111 -6.45 6.08 -7.69
N ASN A 112 -5.80 6.08 -8.86
CA ASN A 112 -5.63 4.85 -9.64
C ASN A 112 -4.56 3.95 -9.00
N ALA A 113 -3.47 4.54 -8.50
CA ALA A 113 -2.44 3.84 -7.77
C ALA A 113 -2.97 3.18 -6.48
N ALA A 114 -3.87 3.84 -5.74
CA ALA A 114 -4.50 3.29 -4.54
C ALA A 114 -5.40 2.09 -4.86
N LYS A 115 -6.10 2.10 -6.01
CA LYS A 115 -6.83 0.92 -6.48
C LYS A 115 -5.90 -0.23 -6.86
N LYS A 116 -4.74 0.10 -7.45
CA LYS A 116 -3.75 -0.89 -7.90
C LYS A 116 -2.98 -1.53 -6.74
N TYR A 117 -2.46 -0.72 -5.81
CA TYR A 117 -1.55 -1.17 -4.75
C TYR A 117 -2.24 -1.34 -3.38
N GLY A 118 -3.43 -0.77 -3.21
CA GLY A 118 -4.17 -0.85 -1.96
C GLY A 118 -3.64 0.05 -0.85
N LYS A 119 -4.04 -0.26 0.38
CA LYS A 119 -3.70 0.51 1.58
C LYS A 119 -2.24 0.25 2.00
N THR A 120 -1.59 1.26 2.57
CA THR A 120 -0.23 1.21 3.09
C THR A 120 -0.21 1.04 4.61
N GLY A 121 0.92 0.58 5.13
CA GLY A 121 1.17 0.47 6.58
C GLY A 121 0.42 -0.67 7.27
N GLY A 122 0.03 -0.43 8.52
CA GLY A 122 -0.53 -1.44 9.42
C GLY A 122 0.56 -2.31 10.08
N TYR A 123 0.46 -2.46 11.39
CA TYR A 123 1.53 -3.02 12.22
C TYR A 123 1.83 -4.49 11.90
N ALA A 124 0.80 -5.28 11.59
CA ALA A 124 0.99 -6.67 11.21
C ALA A 124 1.81 -6.82 9.92
N HIS A 125 1.56 -5.96 8.92
CA HIS A 125 2.29 -5.98 7.65
C HIS A 125 3.72 -5.48 7.83
N ILE A 126 3.91 -4.37 8.55
CA ILE A 126 5.23 -3.83 8.87
C ILE A 126 6.05 -4.87 9.64
N LYS A 127 5.48 -5.51 10.67
CA LYS A 127 6.15 -6.57 11.43
C LYS A 127 6.59 -7.73 10.56
N THR A 128 5.70 -8.19 9.66
CA THR A 128 6.00 -9.27 8.72
C THR A 128 7.18 -8.91 7.81
N LEU A 129 7.22 -7.67 7.30
CA LEU A 129 8.32 -7.17 6.49
C LEU A 129 9.63 -7.07 7.30
N LEU A 130 9.57 -6.50 8.50
CA LEU A 130 10.75 -6.36 9.37
C LEU A 130 11.34 -7.71 9.76
N ASP A 131 10.50 -8.71 10.06
CA ASP A 131 10.95 -10.07 10.37
C ASP A 131 11.64 -10.71 9.16
N SER A 132 11.06 -10.55 7.96
CA SER A 132 11.68 -11.01 6.72
C SER A 132 13.04 -10.36 6.48
N LEU A 133 13.13 -9.03 6.61
CA LEU A 133 14.39 -8.29 6.43
C LEU A 133 15.43 -8.63 7.50
N ARG A 134 15.02 -8.85 8.76
CA ARG A 134 15.90 -9.31 9.85
C ARG A 134 16.44 -10.70 9.56
N LYS A 135 15.58 -11.65 9.18
CA LYS A 135 15.97 -13.01 8.84
C LYS A 135 16.94 -13.05 7.66
N GLN A 136 16.68 -12.26 6.61
CA GLN A 136 17.58 -12.13 5.45
C GLN A 136 18.97 -11.61 5.83
N ALA A 137 19.08 -10.78 6.88
CA ALA A 137 20.36 -10.29 7.38
C ALA A 137 21.11 -11.30 8.29
N GLY A 138 20.45 -12.39 8.69
CA GLY A 138 20.96 -13.35 9.68
C GLY A 138 20.72 -12.93 11.13
N GLY A 139 19.81 -12.00 11.38
CA GLY A 139 19.37 -11.67 12.75
C GLY A 139 18.59 -12.85 13.35
N ARG A 140 18.96 -13.25 14.56
CA ARG A 140 18.24 -14.24 15.38
C ARG A 140 17.22 -13.54 16.25
#